data_AF-A0A968BUS7-F1
#
_entry.id   AF-A0A968BUS7-F1
#
_cell.length_a   1.000
_cell.length_b   1.000
_cell.length_c   1.000
_cell.angle_alpha   90.00
_cell.angle_beta   90.00
_cell.angle_gamma   90.00
#
_symmetry.space_group_name_H-M   'P 1'
#
loop_
_entity.id
_entity.type
_entity.pdbx_description
1 polymer ?
#
loop_
_entity_poly.entity_id
_entity_poly.type
_entity_poly.pdbx_seq_one_letter_code
_entity_poly.pdbx_strand_id
1 'polypeptide(L)'
;LGPGPVAAVVTLAIAGLTYGIDGTLRRVPWLAWLTVAVAFLLHFFAMAAAGMALEGVWPAVTAGVCALFVALAWLLRRSWLGDLYGMPLRWAGLGLMVLPLVAAVAMLAFVDWAVLLAVTFAVAGLTYLGDGALRRVVWLVYAGFGALVVVIWGVLMALEVREPQAYVFPAGLALLGIGWNERRLGRSLYYQGCMVPGMALLMGSAFIQSLGPSKWPYALLLTVESAVAVAWGVRRHLKRCVQVGGVALLANAIAQLGPAFVELSGWIQIGLIGALLLGSGMVALFKREELLAARQRLATEWGQWGP
;
A
#
# COMPACT_ATOMS: atom_id res chain seq x y z
N LEU A 1 8.31 -34.00 27.23
CA LEU A 1 7.29 -33.00 26.87
C LEU A 1 7.57 -31.77 27.73
N GLY A 2 8.21 -30.74 27.17
CA GLY A 2 8.57 -29.54 27.93
C GLY A 2 7.33 -28.83 28.49
N PRO A 3 7.49 -27.85 29.41
CA PRO A 3 6.38 -27.07 29.92
C PRO A 3 5.55 -26.54 28.74
N GLY A 4 4.31 -27.02 28.62
CA GLY A 4 3.48 -26.82 27.44
C GLY A 4 3.13 -25.35 27.17
N PRO A 5 2.54 -25.04 26.00
CA PRO A 5 2.16 -23.67 25.62
C PRO A 5 1.31 -22.97 26.70
N VAL A 6 0.48 -23.73 27.44
CA VAL A 6 -0.31 -23.23 28.58
C VAL A 6 0.56 -22.65 29.70
N ALA A 7 1.67 -23.30 30.06
CA ALA A 7 2.57 -22.83 31.11
C ALA A 7 3.27 -21.52 30.70
N ALA A 8 3.63 -21.39 29.41
CA ALA A 8 4.19 -20.16 28.85
C ALA A 8 3.18 -19.01 28.86
N VAL A 9 1.91 -19.26 28.51
CA VAL A 9 0.81 -18.28 28.60
C VAL A 9 0.66 -17.78 30.03
N VAL A 10 0.57 -18.67 31.02
CA VAL A 10 0.41 -18.29 32.43
C VAL A 10 1.60 -17.45 32.92
N THR A 11 2.83 -17.86 32.57
CA THR A 11 4.04 -17.13 32.96
C THR A 11 4.09 -15.73 32.37
N LEU A 12 3.78 -15.58 31.07
CA LEU A 12 3.74 -14.28 30.40
C LEU A 12 2.60 -13.40 30.93
N ALA A 13 1.45 -13.98 31.26
CA ALA A 13 0.35 -13.22 31.87
C ALA A 13 0.76 -12.66 33.24
N ILE A 14 1.40 -13.47 34.09
CA ILE A 14 1.92 -13.02 35.39
C ILE A 14 2.97 -11.93 35.21
N ALA A 15 3.92 -12.12 34.28
CA ALA A 15 4.96 -11.13 33.99
C ALA A 15 4.34 -9.80 33.50
N GLY A 16 3.41 -9.86 32.55
CA GLY A 16 2.73 -8.69 32.00
C GLY A 16 1.94 -7.90 33.05
N LEU A 17 1.21 -8.61 33.92
CA LEU A 17 0.51 -8.01 35.05
C LEU A 17 1.48 -7.38 36.05
N THR A 18 2.57 -8.06 36.39
CA THR A 18 3.56 -7.57 37.35
C THR A 18 4.25 -6.30 36.84
N TYR A 19 4.75 -6.31 35.60
CA TYR A 19 5.36 -5.13 34.98
C TYR A 19 4.35 -4.01 34.76
N GLY A 20 3.11 -4.35 34.41
CA GLY A 20 2.04 -3.36 34.22
C GLY A 20 1.67 -2.66 35.53
N ILE A 21 1.49 -3.41 36.62
CA ILE A 21 1.20 -2.85 37.94
C ILE A 21 2.38 -2.00 38.43
N ASP A 22 3.61 -2.53 38.39
CA ASP A 22 4.80 -1.83 38.87
C ASP A 22 5.07 -0.56 38.04
N GLY A 23 4.97 -0.65 36.71
CA GLY A 23 5.12 0.48 35.81
C GLY A 23 4.06 1.56 36.03
N THR A 24 2.82 1.17 36.33
CA THR A 24 1.72 2.10 36.63
C THR A 24 1.90 2.80 37.98
N LEU A 25 2.30 2.05 39.02
CA LEU A 25 2.55 2.59 40.36
C LEU A 25 3.76 3.53 40.38
N ARG A 26 4.87 3.14 39.73
CA ARG A 26 6.12 3.92 39.70
C ARG A 26 6.17 4.96 38.59
N ARG A 27 5.20 4.97 37.67
CA ARG A 27 5.14 5.84 36.48
C ARG A 27 6.40 5.76 35.61
N VAL A 28 6.90 4.54 35.40
CA VAL A 28 8.17 4.29 34.68
C VAL A 28 7.88 3.93 33.22
N PRO A 29 8.29 4.76 32.23
CA PRO A 29 7.88 4.57 30.84
C PRO A 29 8.38 3.28 30.18
N TRP A 30 9.57 2.80 30.52
CA TRP A 30 10.11 1.57 29.91
C TRP A 30 9.36 0.32 30.35
N LEU A 31 8.77 0.31 31.56
CA LEU A 31 7.92 -0.77 32.03
C LEU A 31 6.62 -0.85 31.23
N ALA A 32 6.06 0.30 30.81
CA ALA A 32 4.89 0.32 29.94
C ALA A 32 5.17 -0.32 28.57
N TRP A 33 6.34 -0.05 27.98
CA TRP A 33 6.79 -0.72 26.75
C TRP A 33 6.95 -2.23 26.94
N LEU A 34 7.54 -2.65 28.07
CA LEU A 34 7.69 -4.07 28.41
C LEU A 34 6.34 -4.76 28.57
N THR A 35 5.37 -4.12 29.24
CA THR A 35 4.01 -4.64 29.37
C THR A 35 3.34 -4.84 28.01
N VAL A 36 3.46 -3.88 27.09
CA VAL A 36 2.91 -4.01 25.73
C VAL A 36 3.60 -5.12 24.95
N ALA A 37 4.91 -5.26 25.07
CA ALA A 37 5.67 -6.35 24.43
C ALA A 37 5.25 -7.73 24.97
N VAL A 38 5.13 -7.86 26.29
CA VAL A 38 4.68 -9.10 26.94
C VAL A 38 3.24 -9.43 26.55
N ALA A 39 2.34 -8.44 26.49
CA ALA A 39 0.97 -8.63 26.03
C ALA A 39 0.91 -9.11 24.57
N PHE A 40 1.77 -8.58 23.71
CA PHE A 40 1.86 -9.02 22.32
C PHE A 40 2.43 -10.44 22.18
N LEU A 41 3.44 -10.82 22.96
CA LEU A 41 3.95 -12.20 22.99
C LEU A 41 2.89 -13.17 23.53
N LEU A 42 2.19 -12.78 24.60
CA LEU A 42 1.11 -13.56 25.21
C LEU A 42 0.04 -13.92 24.18
N HIS A 43 -0.30 -13.01 23.27
CA HIS A 43 -1.21 -13.27 22.16
C HIS A 43 -0.77 -14.44 21.27
N PHE A 44 0.51 -14.54 20.87
CA PHE A 44 0.99 -15.68 20.07
C PHE A 44 0.94 -17.00 20.83
N PHE A 45 1.33 -17.01 22.10
CA PHE A 45 1.25 -18.21 22.93
C PHE A 45 -0.21 -18.62 23.19
N ALA A 46 -1.12 -17.66 23.36
CA ALA A 46 -2.54 -17.92 23.50
C ALA A 46 -3.14 -18.52 22.21
N MET A 47 -2.79 -17.97 21.03
CA MET A 47 -3.18 -18.57 19.75
C MET A 47 -2.63 -19.98 19.57
N ALA A 48 -1.38 -20.22 19.97
CA ALA A 48 -0.76 -21.54 19.89
C ALA A 48 -1.43 -22.55 20.83
N ALA A 49 -1.74 -22.13 22.06
CA ALA A 49 -2.48 -22.96 23.03
C ALA A 49 -3.91 -23.28 22.55
N ALA A 50 -4.53 -22.36 21.81
CA ALA A 50 -5.86 -22.55 21.21
C ALA A 50 -5.84 -23.35 19.89
N GLY A 51 -4.66 -23.79 19.40
CA GLY A 51 -4.53 -24.51 18.14
C GLY A 51 -4.62 -23.63 16.87
N MET A 52 -4.87 -22.33 17.02
CA MET A 52 -5.09 -21.40 15.88
C MET A 52 -3.80 -20.97 15.17
N ALA A 53 -2.63 -21.19 15.76
CA ALA A 53 -1.36 -20.72 15.19
C ALA A 53 -0.99 -21.38 13.85
N LEU A 54 -1.56 -22.54 13.53
CA LEU A 54 -1.26 -23.31 12.31
C LEU A 54 -2.27 -23.09 11.18
N GLU A 55 -3.45 -22.56 11.48
CA GLU A 55 -4.57 -22.45 10.52
C GLU A 55 -4.56 -21.14 9.73
N GLY A 56 -3.42 -20.47 9.59
CA GLY A 56 -3.26 -19.25 8.76
C GLY A 56 -4.15 -18.04 9.08
N VAL A 57 -5.03 -18.11 10.09
CA VAL A 57 -5.87 -17.00 10.57
C VAL A 57 -5.06 -15.98 11.39
N TRP A 58 -3.89 -16.38 11.89
CA TRP A 58 -3.06 -15.58 12.78
C TRP A 58 -2.71 -14.17 12.27
N PRO A 59 -2.51 -13.88 10.97
CA PRO A 59 -2.24 -12.52 10.50
C PRO A 59 -3.43 -11.59 10.77
N ALA A 60 -4.65 -12.04 10.51
CA ALA A 60 -5.86 -11.26 10.74
C ALA A 60 -6.08 -10.98 12.23
N VAL A 61 -5.91 -11.99 13.09
CA VAL A 61 -6.02 -11.82 14.55
C VAL A 61 -4.94 -10.87 15.07
N THR A 62 -3.70 -11.02 14.61
CA THR A 62 -2.58 -10.17 15.01
C THR A 62 -2.79 -8.72 14.56
N ALA A 63 -3.31 -8.50 13.35
CA ALA A 63 -3.73 -7.17 12.91
C ALA A 63 -4.83 -6.59 13.80
N GLY A 64 -5.79 -7.40 14.22
CA GLY A 64 -6.82 -7.02 15.19
C GLY A 64 -6.24 -6.58 16.53
N VAL A 65 -5.26 -7.32 17.08
CA VAL A 65 -4.57 -6.95 18.32
C VAL A 65 -3.78 -5.65 18.16
N CYS A 66 -3.08 -5.47 17.04
CA CYS A 66 -2.38 -4.22 16.73
C CYS A 66 -3.35 -3.03 16.63
N ALA A 67 -4.50 -3.21 15.98
CA ALA A 67 -5.56 -2.21 15.91
C ALA A 67 -6.14 -1.89 17.29
N LEU A 68 -6.32 -2.91 18.14
CA LEU A 68 -6.78 -2.74 19.52
C LEU A 68 -5.79 -1.90 20.34
N PHE A 69 -4.47 -2.10 20.20
CA PHE A 69 -3.49 -1.24 20.86
C PHE A 69 -3.62 0.22 20.43
N VAL A 70 -3.80 0.50 19.14
CA VAL A 70 -4.03 1.86 18.65
C VAL A 70 -5.33 2.44 19.19
N ALA A 71 -6.42 1.66 19.19
CA ALA A 71 -7.71 2.08 19.73
C ALA A 71 -7.65 2.37 21.24
N LEU A 72 -6.96 1.53 22.02
CA LEU A 72 -6.72 1.76 23.45
C LEU A 72 -5.89 3.03 23.67
N ALA A 73 -4.87 3.29 22.85
CA ALA A 73 -4.11 4.53 22.90
C ALA A 73 -4.99 5.77 22.65
N TRP A 74 -6.01 5.66 21.78
CA TRP A 74 -6.98 6.75 21.58
C TRP A 74 -7.93 6.91 22.76
N LEU A 75 -8.42 5.81 23.33
CA LEU A 75 -9.32 5.83 24.48
C LEU A 75 -8.64 6.45 25.72
N LEU A 76 -7.37 6.09 25.94
CA LEU A 76 -6.57 6.57 27.06
C LEU A 76 -6.07 8.01 26.88
N ARG A 77 -6.24 8.64 25.71
CA ARG A 77 -5.64 9.97 25.41
C ARG A 77 -6.05 11.11 26.37
N ARG A 78 -7.15 10.94 27.11
CA ARG A 78 -7.67 11.95 28.06
C ARG A 78 -7.47 11.56 29.52
N SER A 79 -6.82 10.44 29.79
CA SER A 79 -6.55 9.97 31.15
C SER A 79 -5.07 10.09 31.47
N TRP A 80 -4.75 10.12 32.77
CA TRP A 80 -3.37 10.10 33.25
C TRP A 80 -2.60 8.84 32.80
N LEU A 81 -3.31 7.74 32.54
CA LEU A 81 -2.74 6.52 31.97
C LEU A 81 -2.30 6.74 30.51
N GLY A 82 -2.90 7.69 29.79
CA GLY A 82 -2.51 8.06 28.44
C GLY A 82 -1.09 8.60 28.35
N ASP A 83 -0.63 9.32 29.39
CA ASP A 83 0.73 9.85 29.44
C ASP A 83 1.78 8.73 29.52
N LEU A 84 1.43 7.61 30.17
CA LEU A 84 2.31 6.47 30.37
C LEU A 84 2.20 5.43 29.24
N TYR A 85 0.98 5.05 28.86
CA TYR A 85 0.72 3.95 27.92
C TYR A 85 0.33 4.41 26.51
N GLY A 86 -0.08 5.67 26.33
CA GLY A 86 -0.58 6.15 25.04
C GLY A 86 0.46 6.10 23.92
N MET A 87 1.71 6.49 24.23
CA MET A 87 2.81 6.40 23.25
C MET A 87 3.24 4.94 22.99
N PRO A 88 3.53 4.10 24.01
CA PRO A 88 3.88 2.69 23.79
C PRO A 88 2.82 1.92 22.99
N LEU A 89 1.54 2.00 23.38
CA LEU A 89 0.46 1.27 22.73
C LEU A 89 0.31 1.69 21.26
N ARG A 90 0.37 2.99 20.97
CA ARG A 90 0.25 3.49 19.61
C ARG A 90 1.40 3.01 18.72
N TRP A 91 2.64 3.21 19.15
CA TRP A 91 3.79 2.87 18.32
C TRP A 91 3.98 1.37 18.18
N ALA A 92 3.70 0.60 19.24
CA ALA A 92 3.64 -0.86 19.14
C ALA A 92 2.55 -1.29 18.18
N GLY A 93 1.32 -0.77 18.32
CA GLY A 93 0.21 -1.10 17.42
C GLY A 93 0.50 -0.77 15.95
N LEU A 94 1.03 0.43 15.66
CA LEU A 94 1.37 0.84 14.29
C LEU A 94 2.60 0.09 13.75
N GLY A 95 3.64 -0.06 14.54
CA GLY A 95 4.89 -0.69 14.11
C GLY A 95 4.74 -2.20 13.93
N LEU A 96 4.09 -2.87 14.89
CA LEU A 96 3.86 -4.31 14.83
C LEU A 96 2.84 -4.70 13.76
N MET A 97 2.00 -3.78 13.28
CA MET A 97 1.08 -4.01 12.16
C MET A 97 1.81 -4.41 10.86
N VAL A 98 3.10 -4.08 10.70
CA VAL A 98 3.89 -4.52 9.55
C VAL A 98 4.02 -6.05 9.52
N LEU A 99 4.11 -6.71 10.67
CA LEU A 99 4.27 -8.16 10.76
C LEU A 99 3.10 -8.94 10.12
N PRO A 100 1.83 -8.74 10.52
CA PRO A 100 0.71 -9.42 9.89
C PRO A 100 0.52 -9.03 8.42
N LEU A 101 0.86 -7.79 8.02
CA LEU A 101 0.81 -7.39 6.61
C LEU A 101 1.79 -8.18 5.75
N VAL A 102 3.06 -8.27 6.17
CA VAL A 102 4.09 -9.05 5.46
C VAL A 102 3.71 -10.53 5.42
N ALA A 103 3.22 -11.07 6.53
CA ALA A 103 2.75 -12.45 6.59
C ALA A 103 1.58 -12.71 5.64
N ALA A 104 0.58 -11.82 5.60
CA ALA A 104 -0.56 -11.95 4.71
C ALA A 104 -0.14 -11.91 3.24
N VAL A 105 0.83 -11.03 2.87
CA VAL A 105 1.40 -11.01 1.52
C VAL A 105 2.19 -12.28 1.20
N ALA A 106 2.99 -12.79 2.15
CA ALA A 106 3.73 -14.04 1.97
C ALA A 106 2.78 -15.24 1.77
N MET A 107 1.60 -15.20 2.40
CA MET A 107 0.56 -16.21 2.25
C MET A 107 -0.25 -16.08 0.95
N LEU A 108 -0.07 -15.00 0.17
CA LEU A 108 -0.73 -14.81 -1.12
C LEU A 108 -0.38 -15.91 -2.14
N ALA A 109 0.74 -16.62 -1.93
CA ALA A 109 1.10 -17.79 -2.73
C ALA A 109 0.06 -18.93 -2.64
N PHE A 110 -0.83 -18.88 -1.66
CA PHE A 110 -1.90 -19.86 -1.44
C PHE A 110 -3.25 -19.18 -1.74
N VAL A 111 -3.88 -19.56 -2.86
CA VAL A 111 -5.08 -18.91 -3.43
C VAL A 111 -6.25 -18.84 -2.44
N ASP A 112 -6.38 -19.84 -1.57
CA ASP A 112 -7.49 -19.94 -0.59
C ASP A 112 -7.47 -18.85 0.51
N TRP A 113 -6.40 -18.04 0.59
CA TRP A 113 -6.18 -17.08 1.69
C TRP A 113 -6.50 -15.62 1.31
N ALA A 114 -7.07 -15.38 0.12
CA ALA A 114 -7.38 -14.03 -0.37
C ALA A 114 -8.32 -13.25 0.56
N VAL A 115 -9.28 -13.93 1.21
CA VAL A 115 -10.20 -13.31 2.19
C VAL A 115 -9.43 -12.84 3.43
N LEU A 116 -8.53 -13.67 3.96
CA LEU A 116 -7.76 -13.33 5.16
C LEU A 116 -6.74 -12.22 4.89
N LEU A 117 -6.15 -12.18 3.69
CA LEU A 117 -5.40 -11.03 3.22
C LEU A 117 -6.26 -9.76 3.25
N ALA A 118 -7.44 -9.80 2.62
CA ALA A 118 -8.34 -8.66 2.57
C ALA A 118 -8.75 -8.17 3.97
N VAL A 119 -9.08 -9.08 4.89
CA VAL A 119 -9.41 -8.74 6.28
C VAL A 119 -8.21 -8.09 6.98
N THR A 120 -7.02 -8.68 6.86
CA THR A 120 -5.79 -8.18 7.50
C THR A 120 -5.46 -6.77 7.02
N PHE A 121 -5.52 -6.54 5.71
CA PHE A 121 -5.29 -5.23 5.10
C PHE A 121 -6.42 -4.23 5.38
N ALA A 122 -7.67 -4.69 5.58
CA ALA A 122 -8.78 -3.83 5.95
C ALA A 122 -8.60 -3.29 7.36
N VAL A 123 -8.25 -4.16 8.31
CA VAL A 123 -7.94 -3.77 9.69
C VAL A 123 -6.76 -2.79 9.73
N ALA A 124 -5.67 -3.10 9.03
CA ALA A 124 -4.52 -2.19 8.95
C ALA A 124 -4.89 -0.86 8.27
N GLY A 125 -5.61 -0.91 7.16
CA GLY A 125 -6.01 0.26 6.37
C GLY A 125 -6.87 1.23 7.17
N LEU A 126 -7.89 0.72 7.85
CA LEU A 126 -8.75 1.51 8.73
C LEU A 126 -7.99 2.06 9.94
N THR A 127 -7.07 1.27 10.52
CA THR A 127 -6.24 1.71 11.66
C THR A 127 -5.32 2.86 11.26
N TYR A 128 -4.61 2.73 10.13
CA TYR A 128 -3.72 3.77 9.62
C TYR A 128 -4.47 5.02 9.16
N LEU A 129 -5.61 4.86 8.48
CA LEU A 129 -6.47 6.00 8.12
C LEU A 129 -7.00 6.70 9.36
N GLY A 130 -7.48 5.95 10.36
CA GLY A 130 -7.98 6.50 11.61
C GLY A 130 -6.92 7.29 12.37
N ASP A 131 -5.73 6.71 12.60
CA ASP A 131 -4.66 7.41 13.34
C ASP A 131 -4.11 8.58 12.53
N GLY A 132 -3.91 8.38 11.22
CA GLY A 132 -3.45 9.40 10.28
C GLY A 132 -4.39 10.59 10.19
N ALA A 133 -5.71 10.36 10.13
CA ALA A 133 -6.71 11.41 10.08
C ALA A 133 -6.81 12.17 11.42
N LEU A 134 -6.84 11.45 12.55
CA LEU A 134 -6.94 12.05 13.89
C LEU A 134 -5.74 12.94 14.22
N ARG A 135 -4.53 12.52 13.81
CA ARG A 135 -3.28 13.19 14.15
C ARG A 135 -2.67 13.99 13.00
N ARG A 136 -3.36 14.06 11.86
CA ARG A 136 -2.91 14.74 10.63
C ARG A 136 -1.54 14.26 10.14
N VAL A 137 -1.27 12.98 10.31
CA VAL A 137 -0.02 12.33 9.88
C VAL A 137 -0.23 11.74 8.50
N VAL A 138 0.32 12.40 7.48
CA VAL A 138 -0.04 12.14 6.08
C VAL A 138 0.44 10.77 5.59
N TRP A 139 1.65 10.36 5.98
CA TRP A 139 2.19 9.07 5.55
C TRP A 139 1.32 7.89 6.00
N LEU A 140 0.66 8.00 7.16
CA LEU A 140 -0.31 7.01 7.64
C LEU A 140 -1.60 7.01 6.79
N VAL A 141 -2.06 8.18 6.35
CA VAL A 141 -3.22 8.28 5.45
C VAL A 141 -2.92 7.58 4.11
N TYR A 142 -1.72 7.79 3.55
CA TYR A 142 -1.30 7.07 2.34
C TYR A 142 -1.19 5.56 2.55
N ALA A 143 -0.55 5.13 3.65
CA ALA A 143 -0.43 3.72 3.98
C ALA A 143 -1.81 3.07 4.15
N GLY A 144 -2.75 3.79 4.75
CA GLY A 144 -4.11 3.34 4.95
C GLY A 144 -4.91 3.21 3.66
N PHE A 145 -4.88 4.20 2.77
CA PHE A 145 -5.49 4.08 1.44
C PHE A 145 -4.83 2.98 0.60
N GLY A 146 -3.50 2.90 0.61
CA GLY A 146 -2.76 1.83 -0.07
C GLY A 146 -3.19 0.45 0.43
N ALA A 147 -3.39 0.29 1.74
CA ALA A 147 -3.90 -0.95 2.30
C ALA A 147 -5.34 -1.24 1.85
N LEU A 148 -6.24 -0.25 1.81
CA LEU A 148 -7.61 -0.44 1.30
C LEU A 148 -7.66 -0.83 -0.18
N VAL A 149 -6.70 -0.35 -1.00
CA VAL A 149 -6.56 -0.83 -2.38
C VAL A 149 -6.29 -2.34 -2.40
N VAL A 150 -5.41 -2.85 -1.54
CA VAL A 150 -5.14 -4.29 -1.41
C VAL A 150 -6.39 -5.05 -0.96
N VAL A 151 -7.25 -4.46 -0.12
CA VAL A 151 -8.54 -5.07 0.27
C VAL A 151 -9.43 -5.29 -0.93
N ILE A 152 -9.62 -4.26 -1.77
CA ILE A 152 -10.47 -4.34 -2.97
C ILE A 152 -9.96 -5.50 -3.85
N TRP A 153 -8.65 -5.55 -4.07
CA TRP A 153 -8.01 -6.62 -4.83
C TRP A 153 -8.19 -8.01 -4.21
N GLY A 154 -7.96 -8.15 -2.90
CA GLY A 154 -8.15 -9.40 -2.18
C GLY A 154 -9.58 -9.92 -2.25
N VAL A 155 -10.57 -9.03 -2.14
CA VAL A 155 -11.99 -9.39 -2.27
C VAL A 155 -12.31 -9.82 -3.70
N LEU A 156 -11.82 -9.12 -4.73
CA LEU A 156 -12.06 -9.50 -6.12
C LEU A 156 -11.42 -10.84 -6.47
N MET A 157 -10.23 -11.12 -5.94
CA MET A 157 -9.58 -12.43 -6.08
C MET A 157 -10.36 -13.53 -5.38
N ALA A 158 -10.82 -13.29 -4.14
CA ALA A 158 -11.61 -14.26 -3.38
C ALA A 158 -12.97 -14.60 -4.03
N LEU A 159 -13.54 -13.64 -4.76
CA LEU A 159 -14.81 -13.82 -5.48
C LEU A 159 -14.61 -14.34 -6.91
N GLU A 160 -13.38 -14.67 -7.32
CA GLU A 160 -13.02 -15.15 -8.66
C GLU A 160 -13.61 -14.28 -9.79
N VAL A 161 -13.63 -12.96 -9.57
CA VAL A 161 -14.26 -12.03 -10.51
C VAL A 161 -13.47 -12.03 -11.82
N ARG A 162 -14.14 -12.40 -12.91
CA ARG A 162 -13.56 -12.48 -14.25
C ARG A 162 -13.12 -11.13 -14.82
N GLU A 163 -13.84 -10.06 -14.46
CA GLU A 163 -13.59 -8.70 -14.94
C GLU A 163 -13.41 -7.71 -13.77
N PRO A 164 -12.26 -7.73 -13.07
CA PRO A 164 -11.98 -6.82 -11.95
C PRO A 164 -12.14 -5.34 -12.32
N GLN A 165 -11.89 -4.96 -13.58
CA GLN A 165 -11.96 -3.56 -14.04
C GLN A 165 -13.34 -2.95 -13.74
N ALA A 166 -14.42 -3.70 -13.98
CA ALA A 166 -15.78 -3.18 -13.85
C ALA A 166 -16.12 -2.77 -12.41
N TYR A 167 -15.53 -3.46 -11.43
CA TYR A 167 -15.75 -3.20 -10.00
C TYR A 167 -14.79 -2.16 -9.45
N VAL A 168 -13.57 -2.10 -9.98
CA VAL A 168 -12.55 -1.13 -9.58
C VAL A 168 -12.84 0.25 -10.16
N PHE A 169 -13.47 0.33 -11.34
CA PHE A 169 -13.67 1.58 -12.05
C PHE A 169 -14.44 2.65 -11.24
N PRO A 170 -15.61 2.35 -10.61
CA PRO A 170 -16.30 3.33 -9.79
C PRO A 170 -15.48 3.80 -8.58
N ALA A 171 -14.79 2.88 -7.91
CA ALA A 171 -13.96 3.19 -6.75
C ALA A 171 -12.74 4.07 -7.13
N GLY A 172 -12.06 3.72 -8.22
CA GLY A 172 -10.96 4.49 -8.77
C GLY A 172 -11.40 5.91 -9.14
N LEU A 173 -12.50 6.05 -9.89
CA LEU A 173 -13.04 7.37 -10.24
C LEU A 173 -13.48 8.19 -9.03
N ALA A 174 -14.11 7.57 -8.03
CA ALA A 174 -14.49 8.26 -6.79
C ALA A 174 -13.27 8.83 -6.07
N LEU A 175 -12.18 8.06 -5.96
CA LEU A 175 -10.93 8.51 -5.37
C LEU A 175 -10.28 9.66 -6.17
N LEU A 176 -10.28 9.57 -7.50
CA LEU A 176 -9.81 10.68 -8.35
C LEU A 176 -10.66 11.94 -8.15
N GLY A 177 -11.98 11.80 -8.06
CA GLY A 177 -12.92 12.89 -7.83
C GLY A 177 -12.73 13.56 -6.46
N ILE A 178 -12.60 12.77 -5.40
CA ILE A 178 -12.30 13.27 -4.05
C ILE A 178 -10.94 13.97 -4.04
N GLY A 179 -9.92 13.35 -4.62
CA GLY A 179 -8.59 13.97 -4.72
C GLY A 179 -8.67 15.32 -5.43
N TRP A 180 -9.37 15.38 -6.55
CA TRP A 180 -9.59 16.62 -7.30
C TRP A 180 -10.30 17.70 -6.48
N ASN A 181 -11.30 17.33 -5.69
CA ASN A 181 -11.99 18.27 -4.80
C ASN A 181 -11.06 18.80 -3.70
N GLU A 182 -10.28 17.92 -3.07
CA GLU A 182 -9.28 18.31 -2.07
C GLU A 182 -8.20 19.25 -2.63
N ARG A 183 -7.83 19.07 -3.91
CA ARG A 183 -6.95 20.02 -4.61
C ARG A 183 -7.57 21.41 -4.70
N ARG A 184 -8.86 21.51 -5.04
CA ARG A 184 -9.57 22.81 -5.10
C ARG A 184 -9.63 23.51 -3.74
N LEU A 185 -9.65 22.73 -2.67
CA LEU A 185 -9.61 23.22 -1.28
C LEU A 185 -8.19 23.56 -0.79
N GLY A 186 -7.16 23.48 -1.65
CA GLY A 186 -5.77 23.77 -1.28
C GLY A 186 -5.11 22.69 -0.41
N ARG A 187 -5.75 21.52 -0.25
CA ARG A 187 -5.30 20.43 0.60
C ARG A 187 -4.47 19.42 -0.19
N SER A 188 -3.25 19.83 -0.55
CA SER A 188 -2.32 19.07 -1.42
C SER A 188 -2.08 17.62 -0.97
N LEU A 189 -2.08 17.40 0.34
CA LEU A 189 -1.81 16.10 0.96
C LEU A 189 -2.96 15.11 0.73
N TYR A 190 -4.19 15.54 0.99
CA TYR A 190 -5.38 14.72 0.75
C TYR A 190 -5.63 14.51 -0.74
N TYR A 191 -5.31 15.51 -1.57
CA TYR A 191 -5.32 15.37 -3.03
C TYR A 191 -4.48 14.17 -3.47
N GLN A 192 -3.20 14.12 -3.09
CA GLN A 192 -2.33 13.00 -3.44
C GLN A 192 -2.81 11.69 -2.82
N GLY A 193 -3.34 11.75 -1.58
CA GLY A 193 -3.84 10.60 -0.81
C GLY A 193 -4.96 9.84 -1.51
N CYS A 194 -5.77 10.54 -2.29
CA CYS A 194 -6.83 9.92 -3.08
C CYS A 194 -6.43 9.75 -4.56
N MET A 195 -5.68 10.69 -5.13
CA MET A 195 -5.33 10.68 -6.56
C MET A 195 -4.43 9.50 -6.93
N VAL A 196 -3.36 9.25 -6.16
CA VAL A 196 -2.40 8.18 -6.47
C VAL A 196 -3.03 6.79 -6.33
N PRO A 197 -3.73 6.46 -5.22
CA PRO A 197 -4.44 5.19 -5.11
C PRO A 197 -5.56 5.02 -6.15
N GLY A 198 -6.28 6.09 -6.49
CA GLY A 198 -7.29 6.05 -7.56
C GLY A 198 -6.70 5.69 -8.92
N MET A 199 -5.57 6.29 -9.29
CA MET A 199 -4.85 5.92 -10.53
C MET A 199 -4.28 4.50 -10.44
N ALA A 200 -3.65 4.12 -9.33
CA ALA A 200 -3.10 2.78 -9.15
C ALA A 200 -4.17 1.69 -9.25
N LEU A 201 -5.38 1.96 -8.74
CA LEU A 201 -6.53 1.07 -8.88
C LEU A 201 -6.90 0.88 -10.35
N LEU A 202 -7.23 1.96 -11.07
CA LEU A 202 -7.70 1.88 -12.46
C LEU A 202 -6.66 1.24 -13.39
N MET A 203 -5.43 1.75 -13.30
CA MET A 203 -4.34 1.37 -14.20
C MET A 203 -3.77 0.01 -13.83
N GLY A 204 -3.68 -0.30 -12.53
CA GLY A 204 -3.25 -1.60 -12.05
C GLY A 204 -4.22 -2.70 -12.46
N SER A 205 -5.53 -2.43 -12.44
CA SER A 205 -6.52 -3.42 -12.86
C SER A 205 -6.48 -3.69 -14.35
N ALA A 206 -6.30 -2.64 -15.17
CA ALA A 206 -6.13 -2.80 -16.61
C ALA A 206 -4.82 -3.54 -16.92
N PHE A 207 -3.74 -3.24 -16.19
CA PHE A 207 -2.45 -3.92 -16.36
C PHE A 207 -2.52 -5.41 -16.08
N ILE A 208 -3.04 -5.81 -14.91
CA ILE A 208 -3.14 -7.23 -14.54
C ILE A 208 -4.01 -8.00 -15.54
N GLN A 209 -5.15 -7.42 -15.97
CA GLN A 209 -6.01 -8.06 -16.96
C GLN A 209 -5.36 -8.14 -18.35
N SER A 210 -4.50 -7.20 -18.70
CA SER A 210 -3.73 -7.23 -19.96
C SER A 210 -2.72 -8.38 -20.03
N LEU A 211 -2.33 -8.94 -18.87
CA LEU A 211 -1.47 -10.13 -18.78
C LEU A 211 -2.24 -11.45 -18.94
N GLY A 212 -3.57 -11.42 -18.76
CA GLY A 212 -4.44 -12.59 -18.85
C GLY A 212 -4.74 -13.04 -20.29
N PRO A 213 -5.63 -14.02 -20.50
CA PRO A 213 -5.94 -14.58 -21.82
C PRO A 213 -6.54 -13.55 -22.80
N SER A 214 -7.26 -12.53 -22.30
CA SER A 214 -7.92 -11.49 -23.10
C SER A 214 -7.06 -10.22 -23.20
N LYS A 215 -5.86 -10.35 -23.76
CA LYS A 215 -4.75 -9.39 -23.65
C LYS A 215 -5.03 -8.00 -24.21
N TRP A 216 -5.67 -7.93 -25.37
CA TRP A 216 -5.64 -6.72 -26.19
C TRP A 216 -6.57 -5.58 -25.75
N PRO A 217 -7.85 -5.82 -25.36
CA PRO A 217 -8.74 -4.76 -24.93
C PRO A 217 -8.23 -4.03 -23.69
N TYR A 218 -7.69 -4.77 -22.72
CA TYR A 218 -7.15 -4.20 -21.48
C TYR A 218 -5.80 -3.51 -21.69
N ALA A 219 -4.95 -4.01 -22.61
CA ALA A 219 -3.73 -3.31 -23.00
C ALA A 219 -4.04 -1.97 -23.69
N LEU A 220 -5.07 -1.92 -24.54
CA LEU A 220 -5.54 -0.69 -25.17
C LEU A 220 -6.12 0.27 -24.12
N LEU A 221 -6.98 -0.24 -23.23
CA LEU A 221 -7.55 0.53 -22.13
C LEU A 221 -6.45 1.15 -21.26
N LEU A 222 -5.45 0.37 -20.84
CA LEU A 222 -4.33 0.87 -20.06
C LEU A 222 -3.54 1.95 -20.81
N THR A 223 -3.35 1.79 -22.12
CA THR A 223 -2.69 2.81 -22.96
C THR A 223 -3.49 4.11 -22.95
N VAL A 224 -4.81 4.03 -23.12
CA VAL A 224 -5.71 5.18 -23.10
C VAL A 224 -5.72 5.84 -21.73
N GLU A 225 -5.92 5.08 -20.64
CA GLU A 225 -5.91 5.58 -19.27
C GLU A 225 -4.58 6.27 -18.94
N SER A 226 -3.46 5.67 -19.35
CA SER A 226 -2.12 6.23 -19.16
C SER A 226 -1.90 7.52 -19.96
N ALA A 227 -2.30 7.53 -21.24
CA ALA A 227 -2.18 8.71 -22.09
C ALA A 227 -3.06 9.85 -21.56
N VAL A 228 -4.28 9.56 -21.12
CA VAL A 228 -5.18 10.53 -20.49
C VAL A 228 -4.58 11.08 -19.19
N ALA A 229 -4.04 10.22 -18.32
CA ALA A 229 -3.40 10.64 -17.07
C ALA A 229 -2.17 11.55 -17.33
N VAL A 230 -1.33 11.20 -18.30
CA VAL A 230 -0.17 12.01 -18.70
C VAL A 230 -0.62 13.33 -19.32
N ALA A 231 -1.52 13.31 -20.30
CA ALA A 231 -2.00 14.52 -20.98
C ALA A 231 -2.70 15.47 -20.00
N TRP A 232 -3.52 14.94 -19.10
CA TRP A 232 -4.15 15.70 -18.03
C TRP A 232 -3.11 16.26 -17.06
N GLY A 233 -2.13 15.45 -16.68
CA GLY A 233 -1.04 15.83 -15.79
C GLY A 233 -0.21 16.98 -16.35
N VAL A 234 0.17 16.91 -17.63
CA VAL A 234 0.89 17.98 -18.34
C VAL A 234 0.04 19.25 -18.40
N ARG A 235 -1.22 19.15 -18.83
CA ARG A 235 -2.13 20.31 -18.97
C ARG A 235 -2.39 21.03 -17.64
N ARG A 236 -2.33 20.31 -16.52
CA ARG A 236 -2.64 20.83 -15.18
C ARG A 236 -1.41 20.99 -14.29
N HIS A 237 -0.22 20.80 -14.84
CA HIS A 237 1.06 20.86 -14.12
C HIS A 237 1.08 19.99 -12.85
N LEU A 238 0.67 18.72 -13.00
CA LEU A 238 0.59 17.71 -11.94
C LEU A 238 1.65 16.63 -12.13
N LYS A 239 2.71 16.67 -11.32
CA LYS A 239 3.83 15.72 -11.43
C LYS A 239 3.39 14.27 -11.28
N ARG A 240 2.56 13.98 -10.27
CA ARG A 240 2.18 12.60 -9.93
C ARG A 240 1.33 11.94 -11.00
N CYS A 241 0.45 12.69 -11.65
CA CYS A 241 -0.33 12.18 -12.78
C CYS A 241 0.56 11.78 -13.95
N VAL A 242 1.55 12.61 -14.28
CA VAL A 242 2.51 12.29 -15.34
C VAL A 242 3.40 11.11 -14.93
N GLN A 243 3.86 11.05 -13.69
CA GLN A 243 4.70 9.95 -13.19
C GLN A 243 3.97 8.60 -13.20
N VAL A 244 2.80 8.53 -12.56
CA VAL A 244 2.02 7.28 -12.49
C VAL A 244 1.54 6.89 -13.89
N GLY A 245 1.03 7.86 -14.66
CA GLY A 245 0.64 7.67 -16.05
C GLY A 245 1.77 7.12 -16.91
N GLY A 246 2.95 7.74 -16.84
CA GLY A 246 4.12 7.34 -17.62
C GLY A 246 4.69 5.97 -17.22
N VAL A 247 4.74 5.68 -15.91
CA VAL A 247 5.17 4.35 -15.41
C VAL A 247 4.22 3.26 -15.90
N ALA A 248 2.91 3.49 -15.84
CA ALA A 248 1.94 2.52 -16.34
C ALA A 248 2.05 2.31 -17.86
N LEU A 249 2.26 3.39 -18.63
CA LEU A 249 2.49 3.33 -20.08
C LEU A 249 3.74 2.52 -20.42
N LEU A 250 4.83 2.75 -19.68
CA LEU A 250 6.09 2.01 -19.84
C LEU A 250 5.91 0.53 -19.48
N ALA A 251 5.28 0.24 -18.34
CA ALA A 251 4.99 -1.12 -17.91
C ALA A 251 4.13 -1.87 -18.95
N ASN A 252 3.11 -1.21 -19.50
CA ASN A 252 2.28 -1.77 -20.57
C ASN A 252 3.10 -2.08 -21.82
N ALA A 253 3.94 -1.14 -22.27
CA ALA A 253 4.79 -1.35 -23.43
C ALA A 253 5.75 -2.54 -23.23
N ILE A 254 6.39 -2.64 -22.06
CA ILE A 254 7.30 -3.75 -21.74
C ILE A 254 6.52 -5.08 -21.70
N ALA A 255 5.37 -5.13 -21.04
CA ALA A 255 4.59 -6.34 -20.90
C ALA A 255 4.05 -6.87 -22.24
N GLN A 256 3.64 -5.97 -23.13
CA GLN A 256 3.06 -6.36 -24.43
C GLN A 256 4.13 -6.61 -25.50
N LEU A 257 5.22 -5.83 -25.51
CA LEU A 257 6.30 -6.00 -26.49
C LEU A 257 7.33 -7.04 -26.07
N GLY A 258 7.48 -7.31 -24.76
CA GLY A 258 8.49 -8.24 -24.23
C GLY A 258 8.40 -9.65 -24.83
N PRO A 259 7.24 -10.33 -24.75
CA PRO A 259 7.08 -11.66 -25.33
C PRO A 259 7.34 -11.68 -26.85
N ALA A 260 6.77 -10.71 -27.56
CA ALA A 260 6.97 -10.57 -29.00
C ALA A 260 8.44 -10.34 -29.35
N PHE A 261 9.18 -9.61 -28.51
CA PHE A 261 10.60 -9.35 -28.71
C PHE A 261 11.44 -10.62 -28.52
N VAL A 262 11.14 -11.44 -27.51
CA VAL A 262 11.85 -12.70 -27.23
C VAL A 262 11.66 -13.74 -28.35
N GLU A 263 10.50 -13.74 -29.01
CA GLU A 263 10.22 -14.64 -30.14
C GLU A 263 10.93 -14.23 -31.44
N LEU A 264 11.45 -13.00 -31.55
CA LEU A 264 12.23 -12.57 -32.70
C LEU A 264 13.61 -13.24 -32.73
N SER A 265 14.15 -13.46 -33.93
CA SER A 265 15.53 -13.92 -34.06
C SER A 265 16.51 -12.89 -33.46
N GLY A 266 17.62 -13.36 -32.87
CA GLY A 266 18.59 -12.49 -32.20
C GLY A 266 19.13 -11.37 -33.11
N TRP A 267 19.27 -11.62 -34.42
CA TRP A 267 19.65 -10.61 -35.40
C TRP A 267 18.60 -9.52 -35.58
N ILE A 268 17.31 -9.87 -35.58
CA ILE A 268 16.21 -8.90 -35.65
C ILE A 268 16.13 -8.10 -34.35
N GLN A 269 16.33 -8.73 -33.18
CA GLN A 269 16.38 -8.04 -31.89
C GLN A 269 17.49 -6.98 -31.86
N ILE A 270 18.71 -7.35 -32.26
CA ILE A 270 19.86 -6.43 -32.34
C ILE A 270 19.58 -5.32 -33.35
N GLY A 271 19.02 -5.65 -34.52
CA GLY A 271 18.63 -4.68 -35.54
C GLY A 271 17.59 -3.69 -35.04
N LEU A 272 16.57 -4.14 -34.30
CA LEU A 272 15.51 -3.30 -33.76
C LEU A 272 16.01 -2.38 -32.65
N ILE A 273 16.83 -2.89 -31.72
CA ILE A 273 17.48 -2.08 -30.68
C ILE A 273 18.40 -1.05 -31.32
N GLY A 274 19.22 -1.47 -32.29
CA GLY A 274 20.10 -0.59 -33.05
C GLY A 274 19.32 0.51 -33.77
N ALA A 275 18.21 0.17 -34.43
CA ALA A 275 17.34 1.12 -35.11
C ALA A 275 16.64 2.08 -34.13
N LEU A 276 16.20 1.61 -32.97
CA LEU A 276 15.61 2.46 -31.91
C LEU A 276 16.65 3.42 -31.32
N LEU A 277 17.86 2.94 -31.04
CA LEU A 277 18.95 3.78 -30.52
C LEU A 277 19.43 4.78 -31.56
N LEU A 278 19.59 4.37 -32.82
CA LEU A 278 19.98 5.27 -33.91
C LEU A 278 18.86 6.27 -34.21
N GLY A 279 17.61 5.84 -34.26
CA GLY A 279 16.46 6.71 -34.52
C GLY A 279 16.25 7.72 -33.40
N SER A 280 16.28 7.28 -32.14
CA SER A 280 16.21 8.18 -30.99
C SER A 280 17.42 9.11 -30.91
N GLY A 281 18.63 8.62 -31.22
CA GLY A 281 19.85 9.42 -31.31
C GLY A 281 19.80 10.45 -32.44
N MET A 282 19.27 10.11 -33.61
CA MET A 282 19.06 11.03 -34.74
C MET A 282 18.03 12.10 -34.39
N VAL A 283 16.89 11.73 -33.80
CA VAL A 283 15.91 12.72 -33.33
C VAL A 283 16.53 13.62 -32.26
N ALA A 284 17.31 13.05 -31.35
CA ALA A 284 18.02 13.80 -30.33
C ALA A 284 19.07 14.76 -30.91
N LEU A 285 19.74 14.38 -32.01
CA LEU A 285 20.70 15.20 -32.72
C LEU A 285 20.03 16.30 -33.55
N PHE A 286 19.02 15.96 -34.36
CA PHE A 286 18.31 16.91 -35.21
C PHE A 286 17.52 17.94 -34.42
N LYS A 287 16.97 17.53 -33.27
CA LYS A 287 16.25 18.43 -32.37
C LYS A 287 17.07 18.78 -31.16
N ARG A 288 18.40 18.69 -31.19
CA ARG A 288 19.25 18.90 -30.01
C ARG A 288 18.98 20.23 -29.33
N GLU A 289 18.94 21.32 -30.09
CA GLU A 289 18.71 22.67 -29.55
C GLU A 289 17.28 22.84 -29.05
N GLU A 290 16.29 22.33 -29.80
CA GLU A 290 14.88 22.31 -29.39
C GLU A 290 14.66 21.46 -28.13
N LEU A 291 15.33 20.31 -28.01
CA LEU A 291 15.27 19.40 -26.87
C LEU A 291 16.01 19.96 -25.67
N LEU A 292 17.14 20.65 -25.86
CA LEU A 292 17.83 21.33 -24.77
C LEU A 292 17.03 22.53 -24.26
N ALA A 293 16.44 23.31 -25.16
CA ALA A 293 15.55 24.41 -24.81
C ALA A 293 14.26 23.89 -24.15
N ALA A 294 13.65 22.84 -24.69
CA ALA A 294 12.47 22.18 -24.10
C ALA A 294 12.81 21.54 -22.76
N ARG A 295 13.98 20.91 -22.61
CA ARG A 295 14.46 20.33 -21.35
C ARG A 295 14.74 21.41 -20.31
N GLN A 296 15.35 22.53 -20.68
CA GLN A 296 15.59 23.64 -19.75
C GLN A 296 14.26 24.26 -19.31
N ARG A 297 13.35 24.54 -20.25
CA ARG A 297 11.99 25.02 -19.95
C ARG A 297 11.22 24.02 -19.08
N LEU A 298 11.24 22.74 -19.44
CA LEU A 298 10.64 21.67 -18.64
C LEU A 298 11.31 21.57 -17.28
N ALA A 299 12.63 21.67 -17.14
CA ALA A 299 13.29 21.58 -15.84
C ALA A 299 12.91 22.77 -14.94
N THR A 300 12.86 23.99 -15.49
CA THR A 300 12.45 25.18 -14.75
C THR A 300 10.96 25.14 -14.38
N GLU A 301 10.10 24.76 -15.32
CA GLU A 301 8.66 24.67 -15.08
C GLU A 301 8.32 23.49 -14.17
N TRP A 302 8.93 22.32 -14.39
CA TRP A 302 8.74 21.14 -13.56
C TRP A 302 9.14 21.41 -12.11
N GLY A 303 10.15 22.24 -11.84
CA GLY A 303 10.44 22.69 -10.48
C GLY A 303 9.22 23.32 -9.80
N GLN A 304 8.43 24.09 -10.55
CA GLN A 304 7.26 24.86 -10.10
C GLN A 304 5.95 24.07 -10.12
N TRP A 305 5.91 22.89 -10.73
CA TRP A 305 4.69 22.09 -10.80
C TRP A 305 4.26 21.58 -9.43
N GLY A 306 2.94 21.53 -9.24
CA GLY A 306 2.32 21.04 -8.01
C GLY A 306 2.71 19.57 -7.75
N PRO A 307 2.87 19.20 -6.47
CA PRO A 307 3.15 17.83 -6.11
C PRO A 307 1.92 16.95 -6.33
#